data_AF-A0A8J6WA20-F1
#
_entry.id   AF-A0A8J6WA20-F1
#
_cell.length_a   1.000
_cell.length_b   1.000
_cell.length_c   1.000
_cell.angle_alpha   90.00
_cell.angle_beta   90.00
_cell.angle_gamma   90.00
#
_symmetry.space_group_name_H-M   'P 1'
#
loop_
_entity.id
_entity.type
_entity.pdbx_description
1 polymer ?
#
loop_
_entity_poly.entity_id
_entity_poly.type
_entity_poly.pdbx_seq_one_letter_code
_entity_poly.pdbx_strand_id
1 'polypeptide(L)' 'MRFPILPYLHQPVFCRNYKTVLNPWRFWYLHQVRYLERCWLREYRPERHPSP' A
#
# COMPACT_ATOMS: atom_id res chain seq x y z
N MET A 1 -2.70 -12.68 -6.63
CA MET A 1 -3.14 -11.58 -5.74
C MET A 1 -3.39 -12.13 -4.35
N ARG A 2 -2.51 -11.86 -3.37
CA ARG A 2 -2.59 -12.41 -2.01
C ARG A 2 -3.04 -11.32 -1.03
N PHE A 3 -4.09 -11.59 -0.26
CA PHE A 3 -4.62 -10.62 0.72
C PHE A 3 -3.51 -10.23 1.74
N PRO A 4 -3.37 -8.95 2.11
CA PRO A 4 -2.26 -8.45 2.89
C PRO A 4 -2.70 -8.47 4.35
N ILE A 5 -2.65 -9.66 4.95
CA ILE A 5 -3.10 -9.90 6.32
C ILE A 5 -2.35 -8.99 7.31
N LEU A 6 -1.02 -8.88 7.16
CA LEU A 6 -0.20 -8.05 8.03
C LEU A 6 -0.61 -6.56 7.97
N PRO A 7 -0.68 -5.91 6.78
CA PRO A 7 -1.17 -4.54 6.67
C PRO A 7 -2.59 -4.34 7.20
N TYR A 8 -3.46 -5.34 7.04
CA TYR A 8 -4.82 -5.29 7.56
C TYR A 8 -4.85 -5.30 9.09
N LEU A 9 -4.02 -6.12 9.74
CA LEU A 9 -3.93 -6.20 11.20
C LEU A 9 -3.18 -5.01 11.80
N HIS A 10 -2.20 -4.44 11.09
CA HIS A 10 -1.45 -3.25 11.50
C HIS A 10 -2.23 -1.93 11.32
N GLN A 11 -3.50 -1.98 10.90
CA GLN A 11 -4.29 -0.77 10.78
C GLN A 11 -4.41 -0.09 12.15
N PRO A 12 -4.24 1.24 12.24
CA PRO A 12 -4.35 1.95 13.50
C PRO A 12 -5.82 2.02 13.92
N VAL A 13 -6.24 1.04 14.72
CA VAL A 13 -7.64 0.81 15.12
C VAL A 13 -8.23 1.92 16.03
N PHE A 14 -7.40 2.78 16.61
CA PHE A 14 -7.82 3.81 17.57
C PHE A 14 -7.31 5.23 17.25
N CYS A 15 -6.88 5.49 16.02
CA CYS A 15 -6.42 6.83 15.64
C CYS A 15 -7.58 7.71 15.17
N ARG A 16 -7.86 8.82 15.86
CA ARG A 16 -8.91 9.79 15.49
C ARG A 16 -8.70 10.40 14.09
N ASN A 17 -7.45 10.46 13.63
CA ASN A 17 -7.07 10.94 12.30
C ASN A 17 -7.05 9.85 11.22
N TYR A 18 -7.18 8.57 11.56
CA TYR A 18 -7.10 7.48 10.60
C TYR A 18 -8.41 6.71 10.55
N LYS A 19 -9.02 6.65 9.37
CA LYS A 19 -10.26 5.91 9.19
C LYS A 19 -9.95 4.41 9.12
N THR A 20 -10.09 3.73 10.25
CA THR A 20 -10.01 2.27 10.38
C THR A 20 -11.01 1.61 9.42
N VAL A 21 -10.57 0.64 8.63
CA VAL A 21 -11.41 -0.08 7.66
C VAL A 21 -11.49 -1.54 8.09
N LEU A 22 -12.56 -1.85 8.81
CA LEU A 22 -12.84 -3.19 9.35
C LEU A 22 -13.46 -4.15 8.32
N ASN A 23 -13.87 -3.65 7.15
CA ASN A 23 -14.34 -4.50 6.08
C ASN A 23 -13.12 -4.98 5.24
N PRO A 24 -12.83 -6.29 5.19
CA PRO A 24 -11.64 -6.82 4.53
C PRO A 24 -11.63 -6.53 3.03
N TRP A 25 -12.78 -6.64 2.35
CA TRP A 25 -12.88 -6.36 0.91
C TRP A 25 -12.60 -4.89 0.60
N ARG A 26 -13.14 -3.99 1.43
CA ARG A 26 -12.91 -2.55 1.30
C ARG A 26 -11.45 -2.20 1.58
N PHE A 27 -10.82 -2.83 2.56
CA PHE A 27 -9.40 -2.65 2.83
C PHE A 27 -8.55 -3.12 1.66
N TRP A 28 -8.85 -4.29 1.10
CA TRP A 28 -8.12 -4.83 -0.06
C TRP A 28 -8.15 -3.87 -1.24
N TYR A 29 -9.33 -3.37 -1.60
CA TYR A 29 -9.48 -2.39 -2.67
C TYR A 29 -8.64 -1.14 -2.43
N LEU A 30 -8.75 -0.53 -1.24
CA LEU A 30 -7.97 0.65 -0.88
C LEU A 30 -6.47 0.39 -0.86
N HIS A 31 -6.05 -0.79 -0.42
CA HIS A 31 -4.66 -1.20 -0.42
C HIS A 31 -4.08 -1.26 -1.84
N GLN A 32 -4.84 -1.82 -2.80
CA GLN A 32 -4.45 -1.84 -4.20
C GLN A 32 -4.35 -0.43 -4.80
N VAL A 33 -5.33 0.43 -4.54
CA VAL A 33 -5.30 1.84 -5.02
C VAL A 33 -4.07 2.57 -4.48
N ARG A 34 -3.80 2.50 -3.18
CA ARG A 34 -2.62 3.15 -2.58
C ARG A 34 -1.30 2.58 -3.10
N TYR A 35 -1.27 1.30 -3.44
CA TYR A 35 -0.09 0.68 -4.06
C TYR A 35 0.14 1.28 -5.45
N LEU A 36 -0.91 1.39 -6.26
CA LEU A 36 -0.84 2.02 -7.58
C LEU A 36 -0.44 3.50 -7.49
N GLU A 37 -1.00 4.26 -6.55
CA GLU A 37 -0.61 5.66 -6.30
C GLU A 37 0.88 5.79 -5.97
N ARG A 38 1.42 4.89 -5.14
CA ARG A 38 2.85 4.89 -4.80
C ARG A 38 3.72 4.57 -6.01
N CYS A 39 3.31 3.63 -6.85
CA CYS A 39 4.01 3.33 -8.09
C CYS A 39 3.91 4.51 -9.07
N TRP A 40 2.77 5.19 -9.13
CA TRP A 40 2.54 6.33 -10.01
C TRP A 40 3.42 7.53 -9.62
N LEU A 41 3.58 7.78 -8.32
CA LEU A 41 4.46 8.83 -7.79
C LEU A 41 5.94 8.47 -7.85
N ARG A 42 6.28 7.22 -8.18
CA ARG A 42 7.66 6.77 -8.25
C ARG A 42 8.21 7.14 -9.62
N GLU A 43 9.04 8.18 -9.66
CA GLU A 43 9.80 8.54 -10.85
C GLU A 43 10.67 7.35 -11.30
N TYR A 44 10.63 7.04 -12.59
CA TYR A 44 11.39 5.93 -13.16
C TYR A 44 12.88 6.19 -12.97
N ARG A 45 13.50 5.51 -12.02
CA ARG A 45 14.95 5.52 -11.83
C ARG A 45 15.53 4.34 -12.62
N PRO A 46 16.12 4.57 -13.81
CA PRO A 46 16.84 3.50 -14.48
C PRO A 46 17.97 3.04 -13.56
N GLU A 47 18.02 1.74 -13.30
CA GLU A 47 19.14 1.07 -12.66
C GLU A 47 20.40 1.48 -13.44
N ARG A 48 21.29 2.26 -12.83
CA ARG A 48 22.62 2.51 -13.39
C ARG A 48 23.34 1.17 -13.38
N HIS A 49 23.34 0.50 -14.52
CA HIS A 49 24.22 -0.63 -14.78
C HIS A 49 25.64 -0.15 -14.45
N PRO A 50 26.35 -0.77 -13.49
CA PRO A 50 27.74 -0.43 -13.30
C PRO A 50 28.47 -0.76 -14.60
N SER A 51 29.04 0.26 -15.23
CA SER A 51 29.89 0.12 -16.41
C SER A 51 31.09 -0.78 -16.07
N PRO A 52 31.51 -1.66 -17.00
CA PRO A 52 32.58 -2.63 -16.80
C PRO A 52 33.95 -1.99 -16.53
#